data_AF-A0A4Y6QYZ4-F1
#
_entry.id   AF-A0A4Y6QYZ4-F1
#
_cell.length_a   1.000
_cell.length_b   1.000
_cell.length_c   1.000
_cell.angle_alpha   90.00
_cell.angle_beta   90.00
_cell.angle_gamma   90.00
#
_symmetry.space_group_name_H-M   'P 1'
#
loop_
_entity.id
_entity.type
_entity.pdbx_description
1 polymer ?
#
loop_
_entity_poly.entity_id
_entity_poly.type
_entity_poly.pdbx_seq_one_letter_code
_entity_poly.pdbx_strand_id
1 'polypeptide(L)'
;MVLPAGVTTCLVFKKAPVSFGGTSGGVEIEITPSVRLVHTETGTPLVDFIESVAPSEGGIAQVMLPHTDQTGFQDEAGNAFINWHYTARVRLKKTGHQPKHQPLFDFQIPSGQVTGLDLSLIPSGVAALPTSAPILTVTSINGQTGAADTYMQLARTPELLIVGAITRDSGGAPTSAAVVWPDGTAGTFTGTPSATFPGSLDSYTITYGTTRTYTQPTVTRDGTGTITNQPAIVLS
;
A
#
# COMPACT_ATOMS: atom_id res chain seq x y z
N MET A 1 9.43 -5.92 29.69
CA MET A 1 10.65 -5.52 28.96
C MET A 1 10.49 -4.06 28.55
N VAL A 2 11.53 -3.24 28.63
CA VAL A 2 11.46 -1.85 28.11
C VAL A 2 11.91 -1.92 26.65
N LEU A 3 11.02 -1.59 25.73
CA LEU A 3 11.36 -1.52 24.30
C LEU A 3 12.33 -0.36 24.05
N PRO A 4 13.23 -0.46 23.05
CA PRO A 4 14.12 0.64 22.69
C PRO A 4 13.35 1.94 22.43
N ALA A 5 14.00 3.08 22.70
CA ALA A 5 13.44 4.39 22.40
C ALA A 5 13.13 4.50 20.89
N GLY A 6 12.01 5.14 20.54
CA GLY A 6 11.57 5.29 19.15
C GLY A 6 10.71 4.14 18.62
N VAL A 7 10.69 2.98 19.29
CA VAL A 7 9.77 1.88 18.94
C VAL A 7 8.35 2.28 19.30
N THR A 8 7.51 2.38 18.28
CA THR A 8 6.07 2.62 18.44
C THR A 8 5.35 1.30 18.66
N THR A 9 4.31 1.34 19.49
CA THR A 9 3.62 0.13 19.95
C THR A 9 2.12 0.29 20.01
N CYS A 10 1.41 -0.83 20.00
CA CYS A 10 -0.02 -0.89 20.21
C CYS A 10 -0.39 -2.02 21.18
N LEU A 11 -1.42 -1.76 21.98
CA LEU A 11 -1.89 -2.69 23.00
C LEU A 11 -2.71 -3.80 22.35
N VAL A 12 -2.23 -5.03 22.39
CA VAL A 12 -3.02 -6.22 21.99
C VAL A 12 -3.65 -6.82 23.23
N PHE A 13 -4.94 -7.12 23.19
CA PHE A 13 -5.65 -7.64 24.36
C PHE A 13 -6.72 -8.68 24.00
N LYS A 14 -7.06 -9.49 25.00
CA LYS A 14 -8.18 -10.43 24.97
C LYS A 14 -8.93 -10.34 26.30
N LYS A 15 -10.23 -10.09 26.23
CA LYS A 15 -11.10 -10.09 27.40
C LYS A 15 -11.32 -11.52 27.90
N ALA A 16 -11.40 -11.67 29.23
CA ALA A 16 -11.81 -12.92 29.84
C ALA A 16 -13.16 -13.40 29.27
N PRO A 17 -13.30 -14.70 28.96
CA PRO A 17 -14.58 -15.23 28.54
C PRO A 17 -15.55 -15.24 29.73
N VAL A 18 -16.84 -15.09 29.45
CA VAL A 18 -17.90 -15.37 30.42
C VAL A 18 -18.50 -16.72 30.05
N SER A 19 -18.58 -17.64 31.01
CA SER A 19 -19.24 -18.93 30.79
C SER A 19 -20.75 -18.76 30.69
N PHE A 20 -21.46 -19.75 30.13
CA PHE A 20 -22.92 -19.72 30.03
C PHE A 20 -23.64 -19.53 31.38
N GLY A 21 -23.01 -19.95 32.48
CA GLY A 21 -23.49 -19.72 33.84
C GLY A 21 -23.11 -18.36 34.45
N GLY A 22 -22.64 -17.40 33.65
CA GLY A 22 -22.32 -16.03 34.09
C GLY A 22 -21.02 -15.87 34.88
N THR A 23 -20.28 -16.95 35.14
CA THR A 23 -18.97 -16.88 35.83
C THR A 23 -17.85 -16.61 34.84
N SER A 24 -16.96 -15.69 35.20
CA SER A 24 -15.77 -15.35 34.42
C SER A 24 -14.79 -16.52 34.35
N GLY A 25 -14.14 -16.69 33.20
CA GLY A 25 -12.96 -17.55 33.06
C GLY A 25 -11.66 -16.74 33.11
N GLY A 26 -10.54 -17.44 33.08
CA GLY A 26 -9.22 -16.90 32.79
C GLY A 26 -8.91 -16.97 31.30
N VAL A 27 -7.99 -16.12 30.88
CA VAL A 27 -7.43 -16.09 29.53
C VAL A 27 -5.92 -16.05 29.64
N GLU A 28 -5.24 -16.81 28.78
CA GLU A 28 -3.81 -16.76 28.59
C GLU A 28 -3.54 -16.50 27.11
N ILE A 29 -2.68 -15.53 26.81
CA ILE A 29 -2.23 -15.22 25.45
C ILE A 29 -0.73 -15.51 25.38
N GLU A 30 -0.30 -16.23 24.35
CA GLU A 30 1.10 -16.45 23.95
C GLU A 30 1.29 -15.86 22.55
N ILE A 31 2.32 -15.05 22.34
CA ILE A 31 2.54 -14.33 21.07
C ILE A 31 3.92 -14.69 20.50
N THR A 32 3.96 -14.93 19.19
CA THR A 32 5.16 -15.27 18.44
C THR A 32 5.26 -14.38 17.20
N PRO A 33 6.38 -13.66 16.97
CA PRO A 33 6.60 -12.95 15.71
C PRO A 33 6.98 -13.91 14.60
N SER A 34 6.57 -13.61 13.37
CA SER A 34 6.87 -14.40 12.16
C SER A 34 8.35 -14.49 11.80
N VAL A 35 9.16 -13.54 12.28
CA VAL A 35 10.59 -13.45 12.04
C VAL A 35 11.26 -12.90 13.29
N ARG A 36 12.50 -13.32 13.53
CA ARG A 36 13.33 -12.72 14.55
C ARG A 36 13.82 -11.35 14.07
N LEU A 37 13.56 -10.33 14.86
CA LEU A 37 13.92 -8.95 14.52
C LEU A 37 15.06 -8.48 15.41
N VAL A 38 15.92 -7.62 14.86
CA VAL A 38 16.94 -6.89 15.60
C VAL A 38 16.67 -5.40 15.43
N HIS A 39 16.64 -4.65 16.52
CA HIS A 39 16.54 -3.20 16.45
C HIS A 39 17.85 -2.62 15.92
N THR A 40 17.79 -1.91 14.80
CA THR A 40 18.97 -1.47 14.02
C THR A 40 19.88 -0.53 14.82
N GLU A 41 19.31 0.38 15.61
CA GLU A 41 20.10 1.38 16.34
C GLU A 41 20.81 0.79 17.56
N THR A 42 20.12 -0.07 18.32
CA THR A 42 20.64 -0.61 19.58
C THR A 42 21.27 -1.99 19.44
N GLY A 43 21.13 -2.63 18.27
CA GLY A 43 21.52 -4.03 18.06
C GLY A 43 20.75 -5.02 18.93
N THR A 44 19.67 -4.58 19.59
CA THR A 44 18.93 -5.42 20.55
C THR A 44 18.05 -6.40 19.79
N PRO A 45 18.25 -7.72 19.93
CA PRO A 45 17.36 -8.68 19.32
C PRO A 45 16.03 -8.69 20.08
N LEU A 46 14.92 -8.53 19.34
CA LEU A 46 13.60 -8.90 19.83
C LEU A 46 13.47 -10.39 19.58
N VAL A 47 14.05 -11.14 20.51
CA VAL A 47 14.04 -12.59 20.47
C VAL A 47 12.60 -13.07 20.65
N ASP A 48 12.29 -14.21 20.03
CA ASP A 48 11.07 -15.01 20.15
C ASP A 48 10.82 -15.45 21.61
N PHE A 49 10.53 -14.50 22.48
CA PHE A 49 9.95 -14.80 23.77
C PHE A 49 8.45 -14.98 23.54
N ILE A 50 7.95 -16.14 23.93
CA ILE A 50 6.54 -16.33 24.21
C ILE A 50 6.19 -15.37 25.35
N GLU A 51 5.63 -14.21 25.02
CA GLU A 51 5.02 -13.35 26.01
C GLU A 51 3.70 -14.01 26.43
N SER A 52 3.76 -14.77 27.54
CA SER A 52 2.58 -15.35 28.17
C SER A 52 2.00 -14.35 29.17
N VAL A 53 0.75 -13.94 28.95
CA VAL A 53 0.00 -13.09 29.88
C VAL A 53 -1.22 -13.86 30.37
N ALA A 54 -1.22 -14.21 31.67
CA ALA A 54 -2.27 -14.97 32.33
C ALA A 54 -2.79 -14.24 33.59
N PRO A 55 -3.67 -13.23 33.44
CA PRO A 55 -4.28 -12.56 34.58
C PRO A 55 -5.18 -13.52 35.39
N SER A 56 -5.58 -13.07 36.59
CA SER A 56 -6.61 -13.75 37.38
C SER A 56 -7.92 -13.88 36.59
N GLU A 57 -8.78 -14.85 36.95
CA GLU A 57 -10.09 -15.00 36.31
C GLU A 57 -10.86 -13.67 36.30
N GLY A 58 -11.47 -13.34 35.15
CA GLY A 58 -12.11 -12.05 34.92
C GLY A 58 -11.18 -10.91 34.49
N GLY A 59 -9.87 -11.09 34.55
CA GLY A 59 -8.89 -10.11 34.08
C GLY A 59 -8.74 -10.10 32.56
N ILE A 60 -8.29 -8.96 32.02
CA ILE A 60 -7.98 -8.80 30.59
C ILE A 60 -6.51 -9.18 30.40
N ALA A 61 -6.24 -10.15 29.52
CA ALA A 61 -4.87 -10.41 29.10
C ALA A 61 -4.48 -9.35 28.08
N GLN A 62 -3.39 -8.64 28.31
CA GLN A 62 -2.95 -7.54 27.48
C GLN A 62 -1.44 -7.47 27.39
N VAL A 63 -0.94 -7.05 26.24
CA VAL A 63 0.48 -7.00 25.91
C VAL A 63 0.74 -5.87 24.92
N MET A 64 1.85 -5.18 25.08
CA MET A 64 2.23 -4.06 24.24
C MET A 64 3.18 -4.55 23.17
N LEU A 65 2.77 -4.53 21.90
CA LEU A 65 3.56 -5.04 20.79
C LEU A 65 4.03 -3.93 19.86
N PRO A 66 5.24 -4.02 19.29
CA PRO A 66 5.70 -3.13 18.23
C PRO A 66 4.80 -3.16 17.00
N HIS A 67 4.55 -1.99 16.39
CA HIS A 67 3.91 -1.91 15.08
C HIS A 67 4.73 -2.63 14.01
N THR A 68 4.05 -3.28 13.06
CA THR A 68 4.65 -4.22 12.11
C THR A 68 5.21 -3.58 10.85
N ASP A 69 4.87 -2.33 10.57
CA ASP A 69 5.27 -1.56 9.38
C ASP A 69 6.31 -0.47 9.70
N GLN A 70 6.73 -0.35 10.96
CA GLN A 70 7.69 0.66 11.38
C GLN A 70 9.13 0.30 10.94
N THR A 71 9.90 1.33 10.62
CA THR A 71 11.33 1.19 10.28
C THR A 71 12.19 1.02 11.54
N GLY A 72 13.49 0.78 11.36
CA GLY A 72 14.44 0.60 12.47
C GLY A 72 14.60 -0.85 12.95
N PHE A 73 14.11 -1.81 12.17
CA PHE A 73 14.31 -3.23 12.40
C PHE A 73 15.03 -3.87 11.22
N GLN A 74 15.82 -4.90 11.51
CA GLN A 74 16.52 -5.72 10.53
C GLN A 74 16.37 -7.20 10.84
N ASP A 75 16.54 -8.04 9.82
CA ASP A 75 16.65 -9.49 9.97
C ASP A 75 18.03 -9.92 10.49
N GLU A 76 18.23 -11.22 10.69
CA GLU A 76 19.52 -11.76 11.14
C GLU A 76 20.66 -11.58 10.12
N ALA A 77 20.33 -11.33 8.86
CA ALA A 77 21.30 -11.03 7.81
C ALA A 77 21.64 -9.52 7.73
N GLY A 78 21.01 -8.69 8.56
CA GLY A 78 21.21 -7.24 8.60
C GLY A 78 20.43 -6.47 7.54
N ASN A 79 19.49 -7.10 6.85
CA ASN A 79 18.62 -6.41 5.90
C ASN A 79 17.50 -5.70 6.65
N ALA A 80 17.19 -4.47 6.26
CA ALA A 80 16.03 -3.76 6.80
C ALA A 80 14.75 -4.59 6.59
N PHE A 81 13.96 -4.74 7.66
CA PHE A 81 12.78 -5.58 7.66
C PHE A 81 11.55 -4.82 8.15
N ILE A 82 10.48 -4.88 7.38
CA ILE A 82 9.16 -4.32 7.68
C ILE A 82 8.08 -5.33 7.26
N ASN A 83 6.84 -5.08 7.67
CA ASN A 83 5.65 -5.89 7.35
C ASN A 83 5.72 -7.33 7.88
N TRP A 84 6.30 -7.53 9.07
CA TRP A 84 6.17 -8.82 9.76
C TRP A 84 4.73 -9.03 10.25
N HIS A 85 4.43 -10.22 10.74
CA HIS A 85 3.17 -10.53 11.43
C HIS A 85 3.42 -11.20 12.78
N TYR A 86 2.39 -11.26 13.61
CA TYR A 86 2.35 -11.99 14.87
C TYR A 86 1.35 -13.13 14.78
N THR A 87 1.67 -14.24 15.44
CA THR A 87 0.76 -15.35 15.71
C THR A 87 0.45 -15.37 17.20
N ALA A 88 -0.83 -15.28 17.57
CA ALA A 88 -1.28 -15.45 18.96
C ALA A 88 -1.93 -16.82 19.20
N ARG A 89 -1.49 -17.48 20.27
CA ARG A 89 -2.12 -18.66 20.87
C ARG A 89 -2.92 -18.22 22.09
N VAL A 90 -4.23 -18.44 22.06
CA VAL A 90 -5.10 -18.11 23.19
C VAL A 90 -5.59 -19.38 23.88
N ARG A 91 -5.39 -19.46 25.19
CA ARG A 91 -5.90 -20.54 26.05
C ARG A 91 -6.92 -19.96 27.02
N LEU A 92 -8.11 -20.55 27.06
CA LEU A 92 -9.13 -20.20 28.04
C LEU A 92 -9.03 -21.17 29.20
N LYS A 93 -8.98 -20.65 30.42
CA LYS A 93 -8.89 -21.44 31.66
C LYS A 93 -10.11 -21.18 32.52
N LYS A 94 -10.53 -22.18 33.29
CA LYS A 94 -11.52 -21.99 34.35
C LYS A 94 -11.21 -22.99 35.45
N THR A 95 -11.28 -22.55 36.69
CA THR A 95 -11.03 -23.41 37.86
C THR A 95 -11.91 -24.67 37.79
N GLY A 96 -11.28 -25.84 37.98
CA GLY A 96 -11.95 -27.14 37.91
C GLY A 96 -12.28 -27.65 36.50
N HIS A 97 -11.83 -26.98 35.43
CA HIS A 97 -12.10 -27.37 34.04
C HIS A 97 -10.80 -27.52 33.25
N GLN A 98 -10.83 -28.37 32.21
CA GLN A 98 -9.71 -28.49 31.28
C GLN A 98 -9.55 -27.19 30.47
N PRO A 99 -8.31 -26.70 30.26
CA PRO A 99 -8.06 -25.54 29.41
C PRO A 99 -8.57 -25.77 27.98
N LYS A 100 -9.21 -24.76 27.40
CA LYS A 100 -9.66 -24.79 26.00
C LYS A 100 -8.73 -23.96 25.14
N HIS A 101 -8.11 -24.59 24.16
CA HIS A 101 -7.31 -23.92 23.15
C HIS A 101 -8.24 -23.28 22.11
N GLN A 102 -7.99 -22.01 21.79
CA GLN A 102 -8.57 -21.37 20.62
C GLN A 102 -7.69 -21.68 19.39
N PRO A 103 -8.22 -21.54 18.17
CA PRO A 103 -7.39 -21.50 16.97
C PRO A 103 -6.33 -20.39 17.07
N LEU A 104 -5.28 -20.51 16.25
CA LEU A 104 -4.27 -19.47 16.12
C LEU A 104 -4.88 -18.21 15.50
N PHE A 105 -4.39 -17.05 15.92
CA PHE A 105 -4.72 -15.76 15.33
C PHE A 105 -3.47 -15.18 14.70
N ASP A 106 -3.46 -15.04 13.38
CA ASP A 106 -2.39 -14.36 12.66
C ASP A 106 -2.82 -12.93 12.33
N PHE A 107 -2.00 -11.94 12.69
CA PHE A 107 -2.35 -10.54 12.54
C PHE A 107 -1.13 -9.62 12.37
N GLN A 108 -1.39 -8.44 11.82
CA GLN A 108 -0.44 -7.34 11.73
C GLN A 108 -0.96 -6.16 12.55
N ILE A 109 -0.06 -5.23 12.89
CA ILE A 109 -0.39 -4.04 13.68
C ILE A 109 0.25 -2.83 13.00
N PRO A 110 -0.42 -2.23 12.00
CA PRO A 110 0.11 -1.06 11.30
C PRO A 110 0.27 0.13 12.24
N SER A 111 1.22 1.03 11.99
CA SER A 111 1.53 2.19 12.85
C SER A 111 0.37 3.18 12.97
N GLY A 112 -0.61 3.12 12.05
CA GLY A 112 -1.87 3.86 12.16
C GLY A 112 -2.84 3.32 13.22
N GLN A 113 -2.60 2.11 13.76
CA GLN A 113 -3.50 1.45 14.70
C GLN A 113 -3.10 1.71 16.15
N VAL A 114 -3.64 2.78 16.73
CA VAL A 114 -3.31 3.23 18.10
C VAL A 114 -4.34 2.85 19.18
N THR A 115 -5.55 2.43 18.80
CA THR A 115 -6.69 2.25 19.72
C THR A 115 -6.73 0.88 20.43
N GLY A 116 -5.66 0.10 20.33
CA GLY A 116 -5.59 -1.27 20.84
C GLY A 116 -6.29 -2.27 19.93
N LEU A 117 -5.80 -3.51 19.93
CA LEU A 117 -6.28 -4.61 19.10
C LEU A 117 -6.92 -5.70 19.98
N ASP A 118 -8.24 -5.88 19.86
CA ASP A 118 -8.98 -6.95 20.55
C ASP A 118 -8.89 -8.26 19.73
N LEU A 119 -8.20 -9.26 20.26
CA LEU A 119 -8.07 -10.59 19.64
C LEU A 119 -9.43 -11.31 19.49
N SER A 120 -10.50 -10.83 20.13
CA SER A 120 -11.87 -11.35 19.96
C SER A 120 -12.49 -10.98 18.62
N LEU A 121 -12.00 -9.92 18.00
CA LEU A 121 -12.54 -9.38 16.75
C LEU A 121 -11.77 -9.90 15.53
N ILE A 122 -10.66 -10.60 15.76
CA ILE A 122 -9.87 -11.22 14.70
C ILE A 122 -10.52 -12.56 14.34
N PRO A 123 -10.90 -12.78 13.07
CA PRO A 123 -11.40 -14.07 12.63
C PRO A 123 -10.38 -15.17 12.90
N SER A 124 -10.81 -16.26 13.53
CA SER A 124 -10.00 -17.47 13.67
C SER A 124 -9.99 -18.24 12.34
N GLY A 125 -8.83 -18.63 11.84
CA GLY A 125 -8.70 -19.40 10.60
C GLY A 125 -7.24 -19.53 10.17
N VAL A 126 -6.98 -20.34 9.12
CA VAL A 126 -5.67 -20.32 8.47
C VAL A 126 -5.40 -18.87 8.08
N ALA A 127 -4.27 -18.30 8.49
CA ALA A 127 -3.79 -17.07 7.88
C ALA A 127 -4.02 -17.25 6.38
N ALA A 128 -4.85 -16.40 5.78
CA ALA A 128 -4.57 -16.10 4.41
C ALA A 128 -3.11 -15.66 4.48
N LEU A 129 -2.19 -16.46 3.91
CA LEU A 129 -0.88 -15.95 3.51
C LEU A 129 -1.20 -14.54 3.02
N PRO A 130 -0.44 -13.51 3.40
CA PRO A 130 -0.57 -12.28 2.65
C PRO A 130 -0.38 -12.71 1.20
N THR A 131 -1.48 -12.84 0.46
CA THR A 131 -1.46 -12.55 -0.94
C THR A 131 -0.90 -11.16 -0.85
N SER A 132 0.39 -11.00 -1.16
CA SER A 132 0.93 -9.68 -1.42
C SER A 132 -0.19 -9.01 -2.17
N ALA A 133 -0.84 -8.01 -1.55
CA ALA A 133 -1.95 -7.33 -2.19
C ALA A 133 -1.44 -7.08 -3.60
N PRO A 134 -2.11 -7.63 -4.64
CA PRO A 134 -1.53 -7.78 -5.97
C PRO A 134 -0.82 -6.48 -6.25
N ILE A 135 0.54 -6.51 -6.32
CA ILE A 135 1.40 -5.32 -6.15
C ILE A 135 0.62 -4.18 -6.73
N LEU A 136 0.00 -3.36 -5.85
CA LEU A 136 -0.82 -2.27 -6.35
C LEU A 136 0.19 -1.47 -7.14
N THR A 137 0.01 -1.42 -8.46
CA THR A 137 0.92 -0.77 -9.38
C THR A 137 1.26 0.56 -8.73
N VAL A 138 2.54 0.79 -8.44
CA VAL A 138 3.01 1.88 -7.58
C VAL A 138 2.23 3.15 -7.90
N THR A 139 1.31 3.55 -7.01
CA THR A 139 0.47 4.74 -7.21
C THR A 139 1.18 6.02 -6.78
N SER A 140 2.39 5.91 -6.22
CA SER A 140 3.29 7.05 -5.96
C SER A 140 4.73 6.61 -5.64
N ILE A 141 5.72 7.38 -6.13
CA ILE A 141 7.08 7.41 -5.62
C ILE A 141 7.29 8.82 -5.05
N ASN A 142 7.84 8.95 -3.84
CA ASN A 142 8.21 10.23 -3.22
C ASN A 142 7.05 11.19 -2.84
N GLY A 143 5.91 10.66 -2.38
CA GLY A 143 4.86 11.47 -1.76
C GLY A 143 4.00 12.31 -2.72
N GLN A 144 4.04 12.05 -4.03
CA GLN A 144 3.11 12.63 -4.98
C GLN A 144 1.97 11.65 -5.26
N THR A 145 0.76 11.98 -4.78
CA THR A 145 -0.48 11.25 -5.05
C THR A 145 -0.80 11.27 -6.55
N GLY A 146 -0.40 10.21 -7.29
CA GLY A 146 -0.26 10.22 -8.75
C GLY A 146 -1.39 9.59 -9.57
N ALA A 147 -2.65 10.02 -9.39
CA ALA A 147 -3.69 9.75 -10.38
C ALA A 147 -4.00 10.97 -11.29
N ALA A 148 -3.76 12.19 -10.81
CA ALA A 148 -3.95 13.41 -11.61
C ALA A 148 -2.67 13.82 -12.35
N ASP A 149 -1.50 13.77 -11.69
CA ASP A 149 -0.24 14.20 -12.31
C ASP A 149 0.34 13.18 -13.30
N THR A 150 0.15 11.87 -13.05
CA THR A 150 0.67 10.81 -13.93
C THR A 150 -0.01 10.81 -15.31
N TYR A 151 -1.33 11.02 -15.37
CA TYR A 151 -2.04 11.07 -16.65
C TYR A 151 -1.76 12.35 -17.43
N MET A 152 -1.53 13.49 -16.77
CA MET A 152 -1.05 14.70 -17.45
C MET A 152 0.38 14.52 -17.99
N GLN A 153 1.25 13.81 -17.27
CA GLN A 153 2.59 13.48 -17.78
C GLN A 153 2.54 12.50 -18.94
N LEU A 154 1.73 11.45 -18.85
CA LEU A 154 1.55 10.48 -19.94
C LEU A 154 0.91 11.15 -21.18
N ALA A 155 -0.01 12.08 -20.98
CA ALA A 155 -0.57 12.88 -22.05
C ALA A 155 0.48 13.75 -22.76
N ARG A 156 1.62 14.05 -22.11
CA ARG A 156 2.74 14.80 -22.71
C ARG A 156 3.53 13.99 -23.73
N THR A 157 3.46 12.66 -23.62
CA THR A 157 4.14 11.68 -24.46
C THR A 157 3.09 10.72 -25.07
N PRO A 158 2.21 11.22 -25.97
CA PRO A 158 1.12 10.45 -26.57
C PRO A 158 1.55 9.14 -27.22
N GLU A 159 2.78 9.08 -27.73
CA GLU A 159 3.37 7.91 -28.37
C GLU A 159 3.39 6.67 -27.48
N LEU A 160 3.41 6.84 -26.15
CA LEU A 160 3.35 5.74 -25.19
C LEU A 160 1.93 5.17 -25.01
N LEU A 161 0.92 5.92 -25.44
CA LEU A 161 -0.49 5.59 -25.25
C LEU A 161 -1.18 5.17 -26.56
N ILE A 162 -0.62 5.52 -27.71
CA ILE A 162 -1.18 5.20 -29.02
C ILE A 162 -1.14 3.69 -29.29
N VAL A 163 -2.26 3.17 -29.79
CA VAL A 163 -2.39 1.78 -30.23
C VAL A 163 -2.95 1.72 -31.65
N GLY A 164 -2.54 0.70 -32.40
CA GLY A 164 -3.04 0.47 -33.76
C GLY A 164 -2.46 1.44 -34.80
N ALA A 165 -3.26 1.73 -35.84
CA ALA A 165 -2.82 2.56 -36.96
C ALA A 165 -2.88 4.05 -36.61
N ILE A 166 -1.89 4.80 -37.10
CA ILE A 166 -1.80 6.26 -36.98
C ILE A 166 -2.15 6.88 -38.32
N THR A 167 -3.21 7.70 -38.34
CA THR A 167 -3.54 8.51 -39.50
C THR A 167 -2.58 9.69 -39.56
N ARG A 168 -2.01 9.95 -40.73
CA ARG A 168 -1.09 11.06 -40.98
C ARG A 168 -1.59 11.93 -42.11
N ASP A 169 -1.23 13.21 -42.10
CA ASP A 169 -1.46 14.10 -43.21
C ASP A 169 -0.47 13.86 -44.37
N SER A 170 -0.59 14.64 -45.45
CA SER A 170 0.33 14.58 -46.59
C SER A 170 1.77 15.00 -46.27
N GLY A 171 1.97 15.77 -45.20
CA GLY A 171 3.27 16.12 -44.66
C GLY A 171 3.87 15.06 -43.74
N GLY A 172 3.12 13.99 -43.42
CA GLY A 172 3.53 12.91 -42.53
C GLY A 172 3.26 13.16 -41.04
N ALA A 173 2.59 14.25 -40.67
CA ALA A 173 2.26 14.58 -39.28
C ALA A 173 1.06 13.75 -38.79
N PRO A 174 1.08 13.21 -37.56
CA PRO A 174 -0.01 12.38 -37.05
C PRO A 174 -1.25 13.22 -36.72
N THR A 175 -2.36 12.97 -37.42
CA THR A 175 -3.61 13.73 -37.25
C THR A 175 -4.61 13.02 -36.36
N SER A 176 -4.64 11.69 -36.35
CA SER A 176 -5.49 10.92 -35.45
C SER A 176 -4.94 9.53 -35.15
N ALA A 177 -5.17 9.04 -33.93
CA ALA A 177 -4.87 7.68 -33.53
C ALA A 177 -5.74 7.22 -32.36
N ALA A 178 -5.94 5.91 -32.22
CA ALA A 178 -6.56 5.33 -31.04
C ALA A 178 -5.54 5.32 -29.88
N VAL A 179 -6.03 5.50 -28.66
CA VAL A 179 -5.22 5.55 -27.43
C VAL A 179 -5.79 4.58 -26.40
N VAL A 180 -4.93 3.89 -25.66
CA VAL A 180 -5.31 3.09 -24.48
C VAL A 180 -4.47 3.55 -23.28
N TRP A 181 -5.16 3.93 -22.21
CA TRP A 181 -4.53 4.35 -20.96
C TRP A 181 -4.08 3.15 -20.12
N PRO A 182 -3.16 3.33 -19.15
CA PRO A 182 -2.63 2.22 -18.34
C PRO A 182 -3.70 1.41 -17.57
N ASP A 183 -4.85 2.00 -17.29
CA ASP A 183 -5.99 1.34 -16.65
C ASP A 183 -6.93 0.63 -17.65
N GLY A 184 -6.56 0.60 -18.94
CA GLY A 184 -7.34 0.01 -20.02
C GLY A 184 -8.41 0.94 -20.61
N THR A 185 -8.56 2.16 -20.09
CA THR A 185 -9.53 3.12 -20.63
C THR A 185 -9.17 3.51 -22.06
N ALA A 186 -10.13 3.46 -22.98
CA ALA A 186 -9.93 3.89 -24.35
C ALA A 186 -9.97 5.42 -24.48
N GLY A 187 -9.23 5.96 -25.45
CA GLY A 187 -9.16 7.37 -25.78
C GLY A 187 -8.83 7.59 -27.24
N THR A 188 -8.76 8.86 -27.63
CA THR A 188 -8.42 9.28 -29.00
C THR A 188 -7.39 10.39 -28.94
N PHE A 189 -6.32 10.24 -29.72
CA PHE A 189 -5.36 11.29 -30.01
C PHE A 189 -5.82 12.07 -31.25
N THR A 190 -5.78 13.40 -31.18
CA THR A 190 -6.01 14.30 -32.33
C THR A 190 -4.89 15.33 -32.39
N GLY A 191 -4.14 15.34 -33.49
CA GLY A 191 -3.02 16.26 -33.71
C GLY A 191 -3.39 17.38 -34.66
N THR A 192 -2.86 18.58 -34.41
CA THR A 192 -2.90 19.72 -35.34
C THR A 192 -1.55 19.84 -36.04
N PRO A 193 -1.44 19.46 -37.32
CA PRO A 193 -0.19 19.57 -38.07
C PRO A 193 0.32 21.01 -38.18
N SER A 194 1.64 21.14 -38.15
CA SER A 194 2.30 22.41 -38.42
C SER A 194 2.30 22.70 -39.91
N ALA A 195 1.78 23.86 -40.31
CA ALA A 195 1.81 24.30 -41.70
C ALA A 195 3.23 24.66 -42.17
N THR A 196 4.10 25.07 -41.23
CA THR A 196 5.45 25.56 -41.51
C THR A 196 6.49 24.44 -41.46
N PHE A 197 6.22 23.38 -40.70
CA PHE A 197 7.16 22.28 -40.47
C PHE A 197 6.49 20.93 -40.78
N PRO A 198 6.57 20.44 -42.04
CA PRO A 198 5.99 19.16 -42.43
C PRO A 198 6.43 18.03 -41.50
N GLY A 199 5.48 17.18 -41.11
CA GLY A 199 5.72 16.05 -40.20
C GLY A 199 5.63 16.40 -38.71
N SER A 200 5.54 17.69 -38.36
CA SER A 200 5.43 18.16 -36.97
C SER A 200 4.01 18.54 -36.60
N LEU A 201 3.74 18.59 -35.29
CA LEU A 201 2.51 19.15 -34.74
C LEU A 201 2.78 20.49 -34.05
N ASP A 202 1.80 21.39 -34.17
CA ASP A 202 1.74 22.65 -33.42
C ASP A 202 0.98 22.47 -32.10
N SER A 203 -0.05 21.62 -32.06
CA SER A 203 -0.83 21.29 -30.86
C SER A 203 -1.45 19.89 -30.98
N TYR A 204 -1.97 19.37 -29.88
CA TYR A 204 -2.76 18.13 -29.90
C TYR A 204 -3.70 18.02 -28.70
N THR A 205 -4.69 17.14 -28.83
CA THR A 205 -5.58 16.72 -27.74
C THR A 205 -5.59 15.20 -27.60
N ILE A 206 -5.81 14.73 -26.37
CA ILE A 206 -5.94 13.31 -26.02
C ILE A 206 -7.11 13.16 -25.06
N THR A 207 -8.05 12.25 -25.37
CA THR A 207 -9.16 11.96 -24.48
C THR A 207 -8.86 10.80 -23.53
N TYR A 208 -9.39 10.87 -22.31
CA TYR A 208 -9.50 9.74 -21.38
C TYR A 208 -10.98 9.39 -21.25
N GLY A 209 -11.39 8.29 -21.89
CA GLY A 209 -12.81 7.95 -22.06
C GLY A 209 -13.56 9.08 -22.76
N THR A 210 -14.77 9.37 -22.27
CA THR A 210 -15.64 10.44 -22.77
C THR A 210 -15.67 11.66 -21.85
N THR A 211 -14.93 11.64 -20.74
CA THR A 211 -15.13 12.57 -19.62
C THR A 211 -14.01 13.59 -19.43
N ARG A 212 -12.84 13.37 -20.04
CA ARG A 212 -11.65 14.20 -19.82
C ARG A 212 -10.89 14.39 -21.13
N THR A 213 -10.44 15.62 -21.38
CA THR A 213 -9.57 15.94 -22.51
C THR A 213 -8.33 16.66 -22.04
N TYR A 214 -7.17 16.08 -22.35
CA TYR A 214 -5.86 16.68 -22.15
C TYR A 214 -5.45 17.41 -23.43
N THR A 215 -5.07 18.68 -23.31
CA THR A 215 -4.70 19.52 -24.44
C THR A 215 -3.28 20.02 -24.26
N GLN A 216 -2.41 19.74 -25.23
CA GLN A 216 -1.14 20.44 -25.40
C GLN A 216 -1.43 21.72 -26.19
N PRO A 217 -1.34 22.92 -25.57
CA PRO A 217 -1.52 24.17 -26.30
C PRO A 217 -0.42 24.37 -27.33
N THR A 218 -0.67 25.27 -28.28
CA THR A 218 0.22 25.57 -29.39
C THR A 218 1.65 25.83 -28.93
N VAL A 219 2.59 25.06 -29.46
CA VAL A 219 4.02 25.23 -29.21
C VAL A 219 4.59 26.31 -30.11
N THR A 220 5.63 27.00 -29.65
CA THR A 220 6.40 27.93 -30.48
C THR A 220 7.71 27.27 -30.89
N ARG A 221 8.09 27.43 -32.16
CA ARG A 221 9.33 26.90 -32.74
C ARG A 221 10.21 28.03 -33.26
N ASP A 222 11.51 27.79 -33.31
CA ASP A 222 12.45 28.65 -34.03
C ASP A 222 12.44 28.38 -35.55
N GLY A 223 13.25 29.12 -36.30
CA GLY A 223 13.37 28.96 -37.76
C GLY A 223 13.94 27.62 -38.23
N THR A 224 14.48 26.81 -37.34
CA THR A 224 14.95 25.44 -37.63
C THR A 224 13.90 24.38 -37.30
N GLY A 225 12.77 24.77 -36.71
CA GLY A 225 11.70 23.88 -36.28
C GLY A 225 11.86 23.34 -34.86
N THR A 226 12.87 23.80 -34.11
CA THR A 226 13.07 23.38 -32.71
C THR A 226 12.07 24.10 -31.80
N ILE A 227 11.43 23.37 -30.87
CA ILE A 227 10.49 23.97 -29.92
C ILE A 227 11.26 24.89 -28.96
N THR A 228 10.89 26.17 -28.93
CA THR A 228 11.45 27.18 -28.02
C THR A 228 10.52 27.49 -26.86
N ASN A 229 9.22 27.21 -27.01
CA ASN A 229 8.25 27.32 -25.93
C ASN A 229 7.20 26.21 -26.04
N GLN A 230 7.02 25.44 -24.97
CA GLN A 230 5.99 24.42 -24.84
C GLN A 230 5.13 24.73 -23.62
N PRO A 231 3.92 25.27 -23.82
CA PRO A 231 2.99 25.50 -22.72
C PRO A 231 2.66 24.20 -21.97
N ALA A 232 2.29 24.32 -20.69
CA ALA A 232 1.83 23.18 -19.91
C ALA A 232 0.54 22.59 -20.53
N ILE A 233 0.39 21.28 -20.42
CA ILE A 233 -0.86 20.61 -20.79
C ILE A 233 -1.98 21.08 -19.87
N VAL A 234 -3.17 21.27 -20.43
CA VAL A 234 -4.37 21.67 -19.71
C VAL A 234 -5.39 20.52 -19.75
N LEU A 235 -6.07 20.30 -18.64
CA LEU A 235 -7.18 19.35 -18.53
C LEU A 235 -8.51 20.12 -18.59
N SER A 236 -9.43 19.66 -19.44
CA SER A 236 -10.81 20.14 -19.56
C SER A 236 -11.82 19.00 -19.45
#